data_AF-A0A4P9XUA0-F1
#
_entry.id   AF-A0A4P9XUA0-F1
#
_cell.length_a   1.000
_cell.length_b   1.000
_cell.length_c   1.000
_cell.angle_alpha   90.00
_cell.angle_beta   90.00
_cell.angle_gamma   90.00
#
_symmetry.space_group_name_H-M   'P 1'
#
loop_
_entity.id
_entity.type
_entity.pdbx_description
1 polymer ?
#
loop_
_entity_poly.entity_id
_entity_poly.type
_entity_poly.pdbx_seq_one_letter_code
_entity_poly.pdbx_strand_id
1 'polypeptide(L)'
;MASTSQSIRVIRHVTTLDGRMRFTRVADATMTAVDDAPGRRSHADDPMPGMPPMLNMPIPVTQQVLVRLDRQRQPILGFGAAMTEASAINLMRLKQGYEQEYWQLSAMLEIRKLRRQLTNIVQVNCPGVDVCINPQMPPPSALQSKLLRQILMTGFIDQVAVRKDLVDSSVRVAKRSRDVPYATMWSEEDAYLHPTSVLYGASPAPEMVIYGELLRTSKVWLQGATAVERRWAPLVGKPLCIYGKPLASPAPQYNATKDIATVFVVPSFGPKSWTLPAVKAQQRRVGTRWQFDRVL
;
A
#
# COMPACT_ATOMS: atom_id res chain seq x y z
N MET A 1 29.40 12.14 2.63
CA MET A 1 28.54 12.01 1.42
C MET A 1 27.10 11.99 1.87
N ALA A 2 26.32 13.03 1.52
CA ALA A 2 24.90 13.10 1.85
C ALA A 2 24.11 12.11 0.98
N SER A 3 23.35 11.20 1.60
CA SER A 3 22.45 10.30 0.89
C SER A 3 21.17 11.06 0.55
N THR A 4 21.07 11.53 -0.68
CA THR A 4 19.86 12.18 -1.21
C THR A 4 18.79 11.11 -1.43
N SER A 5 17.80 11.02 -0.53
CA SER A 5 16.62 10.18 -0.73
C SER A 5 15.69 10.86 -1.74
N GLN A 6 15.49 10.21 -2.90
CA GLN A 6 14.55 10.68 -3.91
C GLN A 6 13.19 10.03 -3.67
N SER A 7 12.21 10.84 -3.26
CA SER A 7 10.79 10.47 -3.30
C SER A 7 10.32 10.66 -4.75
N ILE A 8 10.04 9.56 -5.44
CA ILE A 8 9.42 9.64 -6.77
C ILE A 8 7.92 9.82 -6.55
N ARG A 9 7.46 11.08 -6.61
CA ARG A 9 6.04 11.36 -6.78
C ARG A 9 5.67 11.12 -8.23
N VAL A 10 4.87 10.09 -8.49
CA VAL A 10 4.24 9.91 -9.80
C VAL A 10 3.17 10.99 -9.96
N ILE A 11 3.53 12.11 -10.61
CA ILE A 11 2.59 13.19 -10.92
C ILE A 11 1.66 12.69 -12.04
N ARG A 12 0.35 12.65 -11.76
CA ARG A 12 -0.69 12.29 -12.73
C ARG A 12 -1.08 13.54 -13.52
N HIS A 13 -0.86 13.54 -14.83
CA HIS A 13 -1.56 14.46 -15.74
C HIS A 13 -2.69 13.69 -16.41
N VAL A 14 -3.93 14.13 -16.20
CA VAL A 14 -5.13 13.56 -16.84
C VAL A 14 -5.60 14.57 -17.88
N THR A 15 -5.40 14.28 -19.16
CA THR A 15 -6.01 15.06 -20.24
C THR A 15 -7.10 14.24 -20.92
N THR A 16 -8.30 14.79 -20.92
CA THR A 16 -9.47 14.26 -21.62
C THR A 16 -9.52 14.89 -23.01
N LEU A 17 -9.11 14.13 -24.02
CA LEU A 17 -9.49 14.36 -25.41
C LEU A 17 -10.21 13.10 -25.88
N ASP A 18 -11.47 13.28 -26.28
CA ASP A 18 -12.36 12.27 -26.90
C ASP A 18 -12.86 11.11 -26.03
N GLY A 19 -12.99 11.31 -24.71
CA GLY A 19 -13.69 10.35 -23.84
C GLY A 19 -13.00 8.98 -23.66
N ARG A 20 -11.74 8.84 -24.09
CA ARG A 20 -10.87 7.69 -23.77
C ARG A 20 -9.76 8.15 -22.83
N MET A 21 -9.66 7.51 -21.66
CA MET A 21 -8.52 7.70 -20.75
C MET A 21 -7.24 7.22 -21.44
N ARG A 22 -6.30 8.12 -21.69
CA ARG A 22 -4.94 7.78 -22.09
C ARG A 22 -3.99 8.19 -20.97
N PHE A 23 -3.15 7.27 -20.54
CA PHE A 23 -2.05 7.53 -19.62
C PHE A 23 -0.80 7.80 -20.46
N THR A 24 -0.28 9.03 -20.42
CA THR A 24 0.99 9.37 -21.08
C THR A 24 2.05 9.74 -20.05
N ARG A 25 3.28 9.30 -20.34
CA ARG A 25 4.49 9.56 -19.57
C ARG A 25 4.90 11.02 -19.75
N VAL A 26 5.17 11.74 -18.66
CA VAL A 26 6.05 12.93 -18.71
C VAL A 26 7.45 12.43 -18.39
N ALA A 27 8.34 12.47 -19.38
CA ALA A 27 9.77 12.33 -19.15
C ALA A 27 10.31 13.74 -18.91
N ASP A 28 10.77 14.03 -17.70
CA ASP A 28 11.55 15.23 -17.48
C ASP A 28 12.92 15.06 -18.15
N ALA A 29 13.27 16.09 -18.92
CA ALA A 29 14.49 16.21 -19.69
C ALA A 29 15.72 16.25 -18.77
N THR A 30 16.67 15.35 -18.98
CA THR A 30 18.02 15.49 -18.45
C THR A 30 18.78 16.49 -19.33
N MET A 31 19.17 17.63 -18.76
CA MET A 31 20.16 18.53 -19.36
C MET A 31 21.45 17.76 -19.64
N THR A 32 21.83 17.72 -20.91
CA THR A 32 23.17 17.36 -21.37
C THR A 32 24.14 18.48 -21.01
N ALA A 33 25.17 18.18 -20.22
CA ALA A 33 26.41 18.94 -20.21
C ALA A 33 27.55 17.98 -20.61
N VAL A 34 28.19 18.34 -21.73
CA VAL A 34 29.41 17.74 -22.27
C VAL A 34 30.58 18.47 -21.61
N ASP A 35 31.60 17.75 -21.15
CA ASP A 35 33.02 17.96 -21.54
C ASP A 35 34.00 17.12 -20.70
N ASP A 36 34.87 16.44 -21.46
CA ASP A 36 36.29 16.12 -21.30
C ASP A 36 36.87 15.24 -20.17
N ALA A 37 37.58 14.20 -20.64
CA ALA A 37 38.60 13.38 -19.97
C ALA A 37 40.00 14.07 -20.07
N PRO A 38 41.17 13.47 -19.66
CA PRO A 38 41.42 12.20 -18.98
C PRO A 38 42.49 12.20 -17.84
N GLY A 39 42.48 11.14 -17.02
CA GLY A 39 43.68 10.45 -16.50
C GLY A 39 44.38 10.95 -15.21
N ARG A 40 44.46 10.07 -14.19
CA ARG A 40 45.72 9.60 -13.55
C ARG A 40 45.45 8.65 -12.37
N ARG A 41 46.31 7.63 -12.25
CA ARG A 41 46.43 6.68 -11.14
C ARG A 41 47.29 7.28 -10.00
N SER A 42 46.94 6.97 -8.76
CA SER A 42 47.85 6.72 -7.60
C SER A 42 46.98 6.22 -6.44
N HIS A 43 47.01 4.94 -6.05
CA HIS A 43 47.91 4.37 -5.03
C HIS A 43 48.22 5.30 -3.85
N ALA A 44 47.57 5.10 -2.70
CA ALA A 44 48.19 4.78 -1.40
C ALA A 44 47.14 4.83 -0.26
N ASP A 45 47.48 4.12 0.82
CA ASP A 45 46.97 4.21 2.20
C ASP A 45 45.77 3.37 2.64
N ASP A 46 46.14 2.17 3.11
CA ASP A 46 45.47 1.33 4.11
C ASP A 46 45.52 1.97 5.54
N PRO A 47 44.78 1.43 6.55
CA PRO A 47 44.01 2.24 7.49
C PRO A 47 44.66 2.50 8.87
N MET A 48 44.26 3.60 9.51
CA MET A 48 44.48 3.84 10.95
C MET A 48 43.36 3.22 11.81
N PRO A 49 43.69 2.59 12.96
CA PRO A 49 42.72 1.89 13.81
C PRO A 49 42.07 2.82 14.85
N GLY A 50 40.81 2.56 15.22
CA GLY A 50 40.26 3.05 16.49
C GLY A 50 38.93 3.82 16.48
N MET A 51 37.91 3.39 15.73
CA MET A 51 36.52 3.79 16.04
C MET A 51 35.63 2.55 16.23
N PRO A 52 34.92 2.43 17.37
CA PRO A 52 33.94 1.37 17.55
C PRO A 52 32.72 1.59 16.63
N PRO A 53 32.11 0.51 16.10
CA PRO A 53 30.96 0.60 15.22
C PRO A 53 29.72 1.09 15.99
N MET A 54 29.06 2.12 15.45
CA MET A 54 27.71 2.54 15.85
C MET A 54 26.70 1.47 15.38
N LEU A 55 26.66 0.34 16.09
CA LEU A 55 25.73 -0.77 15.83
C LEU A 55 25.09 -1.23 17.13
N ASN A 56 24.22 -0.38 17.69
CA ASN A 56 23.06 -0.75 18.52
C ASN A 56 22.47 0.53 19.14
N MET A 57 21.54 1.17 18.44
CA MET A 57 20.61 2.08 19.08
C MET A 57 19.41 1.26 19.57
N PRO A 58 19.12 1.22 20.88
CA PRO A 58 17.91 0.59 21.39
C PRO A 58 16.69 1.35 20.86
N ILE A 59 15.76 0.59 20.27
CA ILE A 59 14.44 1.05 19.87
C ILE A 59 13.80 1.78 21.06
N PRO A 60 13.37 3.05 20.93
CA PRO A 60 12.61 3.72 21.98
C PRO A 60 11.36 2.91 22.32
N VAL A 61 11.21 2.60 23.61
CA VAL A 61 10.18 1.70 24.19
C VAL A 61 8.74 2.18 23.98
N THR A 62 8.51 3.31 23.32
CA THR A 62 7.17 3.85 23.03
C THR A 62 6.43 3.18 21.86
N GLN A 63 7.05 2.22 21.15
CA GLN A 63 6.35 1.43 20.12
C GLN A 63 6.06 -0.04 20.51
N GLN A 64 6.28 -0.44 21.76
CA GLN A 64 5.90 -1.78 22.24
C GLN A 64 4.54 -1.85 22.95
N VAL A 65 3.80 -0.73 23.07
CA VAL A 65 2.49 -0.72 23.76
C VAL A 65 1.29 -0.88 22.82
N LEU A 66 1.47 -0.88 21.49
CA LEU A 66 0.36 -1.09 20.54
C LEU A 66 0.34 -2.48 19.88
N VAL A 67 1.01 -3.49 20.46
CA VAL A 67 1.04 -4.88 19.93
C VAL A 67 0.64 -5.94 20.98
N ARG A 68 0.00 -5.54 22.09
CA ARG A 68 -0.58 -6.50 23.06
C ARG A 68 -2.05 -6.29 23.37
N LEU A 69 -2.85 -5.95 22.36
CA LEU A 69 -4.31 -6.00 22.45
C LEU A 69 -4.91 -6.71 21.23
N ASP A 70 -4.56 -7.99 21.05
CA ASP A 70 -5.54 -8.97 20.57
C ASP A 70 -5.24 -10.39 21.08
N ARG A 71 -5.17 -10.53 22.40
CA ARG A 71 -5.44 -11.82 23.05
C ARG A 71 -6.01 -11.58 24.45
N GLN A 72 -7.32 -11.31 24.46
CA GLN A 72 -8.23 -11.39 25.62
C GLN A 72 -7.99 -10.39 26.79
N ARG A 73 -9.04 -9.60 27.05
CA ARG A 73 -9.30 -8.71 28.22
C ARG A 73 -8.78 -7.26 28.11
N GLN A 74 -9.68 -6.33 28.44
CA GLN A 74 -9.48 -4.86 28.48
C GLN A 74 -8.40 -4.43 29.48
N PRO A 75 -7.93 -3.17 29.42
CA PRO A 75 -8.10 -2.33 30.61
C PRO A 75 -8.34 -0.83 30.36
N ILE A 76 -9.18 -0.28 31.22
CA ILE A 76 -9.27 1.12 31.64
C ILE A 76 -8.07 1.37 32.60
N LEU A 77 -7.59 2.61 32.68
CA LEU A 77 -6.47 3.12 33.50
C LEU A 77 -5.05 2.88 32.98
N GLY A 78 -4.45 3.94 32.45
CA GLY A 78 -3.02 3.98 32.14
C GLY A 78 -2.51 5.34 31.67
N PHE A 79 -3.09 6.46 32.12
CA PHE A 79 -2.59 7.81 31.80
C PHE A 79 -2.06 8.57 33.02
N GLY A 80 -2.10 7.98 34.23
CA GLY A 80 -1.76 8.69 35.49
C GLY A 80 -0.33 8.52 36.02
N ALA A 81 0.52 7.66 35.43
CA ALA A 81 1.76 7.22 36.10
C ALA A 81 3.08 7.76 35.51
N ALA A 82 3.05 8.62 34.50
CA ALA A 82 4.27 9.08 33.80
C ALA A 82 4.89 10.38 34.39
N MET A 83 4.54 10.77 35.63
CA MET A 83 4.88 12.09 36.19
C MET A 83 6.02 12.10 37.22
N THR A 84 6.77 11.02 37.42
CA THR A 84 7.85 11.02 38.41
C THR A 84 9.11 10.31 37.91
N GLU A 85 10.22 11.05 38.01
CA GLU A 85 11.64 10.68 37.87
C GLU A 85 12.26 10.60 36.47
N ALA A 86 13.01 11.65 36.09
CA ALA A 86 14.48 11.58 36.10
C ALA A 86 15.11 12.90 35.61
N SER A 87 16.02 13.42 36.41
CA SER A 87 16.63 14.73 36.30
C SER A 87 17.87 14.77 35.37
N ALA A 88 18.09 15.94 34.78
CA ALA A 88 19.35 16.50 34.25
C ALA A 88 20.05 15.93 32.99
N ILE A 89 19.78 14.71 32.49
CA ILE A 89 20.22 14.29 31.13
C ILE A 89 19.14 14.59 30.07
N ASN A 90 17.99 15.05 30.52
CA ASN A 90 16.74 15.04 29.76
C ASN A 90 16.43 16.29 28.92
N LEU A 91 17.22 17.37 28.93
CA LEU A 91 16.75 18.62 28.29
C LEU A 91 16.72 18.59 26.74
N MET A 92 17.68 17.94 26.09
CA MET A 92 17.66 17.78 24.61
C MET A 92 16.68 16.69 24.15
N ARG A 93 16.55 15.61 24.93
CA ARG A 93 15.56 14.54 24.69
C ARG A 93 14.13 15.01 24.94
N LEU A 94 13.92 15.86 25.94
CA LEU A 94 12.64 16.50 26.24
C LEU A 94 12.26 17.50 25.16
N LYS A 95 13.17 18.34 24.64
CA LYS A 95 12.85 19.23 23.52
C LYS A 95 12.40 18.46 22.27
N GLN A 96 13.14 17.42 21.88
CA GLN A 96 12.73 16.56 20.76
C GLN A 96 11.44 15.80 21.05
N GLY A 97 11.24 15.32 22.29
CA GLY A 97 9.99 14.67 22.70
C GLY A 97 8.78 15.62 22.62
N TYR A 98 8.93 16.84 23.14
CA TYR A 98 7.90 17.86 23.15
C TYR A 98 7.57 18.36 21.75
N GLU A 99 8.57 18.55 20.89
CA GLU A 99 8.36 18.94 19.49
C GLU A 99 7.65 17.82 18.71
N GLN A 100 8.08 16.56 18.85
CA GLN A 100 7.42 15.43 18.18
C GLN A 100 5.97 15.23 18.66
N GLU A 101 5.73 15.34 19.96
CA GLU A 101 4.39 15.29 20.55
C GLU A 101 3.53 16.48 20.08
N TYR A 102 4.12 17.67 19.98
CA TYR A 102 3.47 18.87 19.45
C TYR A 102 3.08 18.73 17.97
N TRP A 103 3.94 18.18 17.11
CA TRP A 103 3.62 17.94 15.70
C TRP A 103 2.50 16.91 15.53
N GLN A 104 2.50 15.86 16.36
CA GLN A 104 1.43 14.87 16.36
C GLN A 104 0.09 15.48 16.77
N LEU A 105 0.06 16.27 17.85
CA LEU A 105 -1.14 16.96 18.30
C LEU A 105 -1.65 17.95 17.24
N SER A 106 -0.74 18.73 16.64
CA SER A 106 -1.07 19.68 15.58
C SER A 106 -1.65 18.98 14.34
N ALA A 107 -1.02 17.88 13.90
CA ALA A 107 -1.53 17.08 12.79
C ALA A 107 -2.91 16.47 13.10
N MET A 108 -3.13 16.01 14.34
CA MET A 108 -4.43 15.48 14.76
C MET A 108 -5.52 16.56 14.75
N LEU A 109 -5.21 17.79 15.16
CA LEU A 109 -6.15 18.92 15.08
C LEU A 109 -6.52 19.23 13.64
N GLU A 110 -5.55 19.27 12.72
CA GLU A 110 -5.80 19.48 11.30
C GLU A 110 -6.63 18.35 10.69
N ILE A 111 -6.34 17.10 11.02
CA ILE A 111 -7.16 15.94 10.61
C ILE A 111 -8.60 16.10 11.09
N ARG A 112 -8.82 16.58 12.33
CA ARG A 112 -10.17 16.81 12.86
C ARG A 112 -10.91 17.92 12.12
N LYS A 113 -10.22 19.00 11.73
CA LYS A 113 -10.78 20.07 10.89
C LYS A 113 -11.14 19.54 9.51
N LEU A 114 -10.23 18.80 8.87
CA LEU A 114 -10.43 18.24 7.54
C LEU A 114 -11.60 17.25 7.52
N ARG A 115 -11.71 16.37 8.52
CA ARG A 115 -12.87 15.47 8.67
C ARG A 115 -14.18 16.25 8.68
N ARG A 116 -14.21 17.42 9.35
CA ARG A 116 -15.42 18.26 9.36
C ARG A 116 -15.75 18.85 8.02
N GLN A 117 -14.76 19.36 7.32
CA GLN A 117 -14.95 19.91 5.99
C GLN A 117 -15.47 18.83 5.03
N LEU A 118 -14.87 17.64 5.05
CA LEU A 118 -15.30 16.53 4.20
C LEU A 118 -16.72 16.05 4.53
N THR A 119 -17.09 15.93 5.80
CA THR A 119 -18.46 15.55 6.19
C THR A 119 -19.48 16.57 5.70
N ASN A 120 -19.20 17.87 5.87
CA ASN A 120 -20.09 18.93 5.39
C ASN A 120 -20.26 18.87 3.87
N ILE A 121 -19.18 18.64 3.12
CA ILE A 121 -19.24 18.50 1.65
C ILE A 121 -20.13 17.31 1.27
N VAL A 122 -20.00 16.16 1.94
CA VAL A 122 -20.83 14.98 1.66
C VAL A 122 -22.31 15.27 1.95
N GLN A 123 -22.61 15.92 3.08
CA GLN A 123 -23.99 16.25 3.45
C GLN A 123 -24.68 17.15 2.42
N VAL A 124 -23.95 18.13 1.88
CA VAL A 124 -24.47 19.07 0.87
C VAL A 124 -24.71 18.38 -0.48
N ASN A 125 -23.83 17.46 -0.88
CA ASN A 125 -23.88 16.85 -2.22
C ASN A 125 -24.69 15.55 -2.30
N CYS A 126 -24.96 14.89 -1.16
CA CYS A 126 -25.65 13.60 -1.11
C CYS A 126 -26.91 13.67 -0.23
N PRO A 127 -28.01 14.30 -0.71
CA PRO A 127 -29.25 14.37 0.04
C PRO A 127 -29.81 12.95 0.26
N GLY A 128 -29.98 12.54 1.52
CA GLY A 128 -30.44 11.20 1.91
C GLY A 128 -29.38 10.34 2.61
N VAL A 129 -28.11 10.80 2.67
CA VAL A 129 -27.08 10.16 3.50
C VAL A 129 -26.89 10.99 4.77
N ASP A 130 -27.34 10.47 5.91
CA ASP A 130 -27.10 11.10 7.21
C ASP A 130 -25.70 10.77 7.71
N VAL A 131 -24.76 11.69 7.49
CA VAL A 131 -23.37 11.56 7.93
C VAL A 131 -23.06 12.62 8.97
N CYS A 132 -22.94 12.22 10.23
CA CYS A 132 -22.48 13.11 11.29
C CYS A 132 -21.06 12.77 11.74
N ILE A 133 -20.31 13.80 12.17
CA ILE A 133 -19.01 13.58 12.81
C ILE A 133 -19.27 13.19 14.25
N ASN A 134 -19.17 11.89 14.54
CA ASN A 134 -19.05 11.44 15.92
C ASN A 134 -17.57 11.47 16.36
N PRO A 135 -17.18 12.26 17.37
CA PRO A 135 -15.82 12.24 17.89
C PRO A 135 -15.45 10.91 18.58
N GLN A 136 -16.45 10.16 19.05
CA GLN A 136 -16.32 8.90 19.78
C GLN A 136 -16.89 7.74 18.95
N MET A 137 -16.46 7.62 17.69
CA MET A 137 -16.83 6.45 16.88
C MET A 137 -16.23 5.19 17.51
N PRO A 138 -17.01 4.10 17.61
CA PRO A 138 -16.47 2.82 18.02
C PRO A 138 -15.45 2.31 16.98
N PRO A 139 -14.51 1.45 17.38
CA PRO A 139 -13.66 0.73 16.44
C PRO A 139 -14.52 0.02 15.37
N PRO A 140 -14.07 0.00 14.10
CA PRO A 140 -14.83 -0.63 13.03
C PRO A 140 -14.98 -2.14 13.26
N SER A 141 -16.14 -2.68 12.92
CA SER A 141 -16.36 -4.13 12.91
C SER A 141 -15.43 -4.84 11.90
N ALA A 142 -15.33 -6.16 11.99
CA ALA A 142 -14.53 -6.96 11.05
C ALA A 142 -14.99 -6.77 9.60
N LEU A 143 -16.32 -6.69 9.38
CA LEU A 143 -16.90 -6.41 8.07
C LEU A 143 -16.57 -4.99 7.60
N GLN A 144 -16.73 -3.98 8.45
CA GLN A 144 -16.40 -2.59 8.12
C GLN A 144 -14.93 -2.43 7.78
N SER A 145 -14.04 -3.06 8.56
CA SER A 145 -12.60 -3.08 8.30
C SER A 145 -12.27 -3.70 6.94
N LYS A 146 -12.97 -4.77 6.56
CA LYS A 146 -12.83 -5.39 5.23
C LYS A 146 -13.29 -4.44 4.12
N LEU A 147 -14.44 -3.79 4.28
CA LEU A 147 -14.98 -2.83 3.32
C LEU A 147 -14.07 -1.60 3.18
N LEU A 148 -13.52 -1.09 4.29
CA LEU A 148 -12.56 0.01 4.27
C LEU A 148 -11.30 -0.34 3.46
N ARG A 149 -10.78 -1.57 3.60
CA ARG A 149 -9.65 -2.03 2.78
C ARG A 149 -10.02 -2.15 1.30
N GLN A 150 -11.25 -2.54 0.96
CA GLN A 150 -11.72 -2.54 -0.43
C GLN A 150 -11.83 -1.13 -0.99
N ILE A 151 -12.34 -0.17 -0.22
CA ILE A 151 -12.40 1.26 -0.62
C ILE A 151 -10.99 1.81 -0.86
N LEU A 152 -10.04 1.52 0.05
CA LEU A 152 -8.64 1.91 -0.13
C LEU A 152 -8.05 1.27 -1.39
N MET A 153 -8.33 -0.01 -1.63
CA MET A 153 -7.87 -0.69 -2.85
C MET A 153 -8.42 -0.04 -4.12
N THR A 154 -9.67 0.43 -4.12
CA THR A 154 -10.24 1.18 -5.26
C THR A 154 -9.49 2.48 -5.51
N GLY A 155 -9.10 3.21 -4.45
CA GLY A 155 -8.35 4.47 -4.57
C GLY A 155 -6.90 4.30 -5.03
N PHE A 156 -6.28 3.17 -4.65
CA PHE A 156 -4.88 2.84 -4.93
C PHE A 156 -4.75 1.64 -5.88
N ILE A 157 -5.71 1.47 -6.81
CA ILE A 157 -5.77 0.29 -7.67
C ILE A 157 -4.58 0.18 -8.64
N ASP A 158 -3.93 1.30 -8.94
CA ASP A 158 -2.72 1.40 -9.75
C ASP A 158 -1.42 1.26 -8.92
N GLN A 159 -1.51 1.26 -7.58
CA GLN A 159 -0.38 1.16 -6.64
C GLN A 159 -0.44 -0.16 -5.87
N VAL A 160 -0.44 -1.26 -6.61
CA VAL A 160 -0.45 -2.63 -6.07
C VAL A 160 0.93 -3.26 -6.21
N ALA A 161 1.32 -4.02 -5.19
CA ALA A 161 2.47 -4.90 -5.22
C ALA A 161 2.05 -6.33 -4.88
N VAL A 162 2.52 -7.31 -5.66
CA VAL A 162 2.23 -8.73 -5.51
C VAL A 162 3.48 -9.47 -5.06
N ARG A 163 3.33 -10.40 -4.14
CA ARG A 163 4.44 -11.21 -3.62
C ARG A 163 5.13 -11.96 -4.78
N LYS A 164 6.46 -11.90 -4.86
CA LYS A 164 7.22 -12.32 -6.06
C LYS A 164 7.04 -13.80 -6.41
N ASP A 165 6.91 -14.68 -5.43
CA ASP A 165 6.64 -16.13 -5.62
C ASP A 165 5.34 -16.41 -6.39
N LEU A 166 4.37 -15.51 -6.34
CA LEU A 166 3.10 -15.64 -7.06
C LEU A 166 3.20 -15.18 -8.51
N VAL A 167 4.23 -14.40 -8.83
CA VAL A 167 4.51 -13.88 -10.18
C VAL A 167 5.52 -14.78 -10.88
N ASP A 168 6.54 -15.22 -10.15
CA ASP A 168 7.62 -16.07 -10.62
C ASP A 168 7.73 -17.30 -9.70
N SER A 169 7.35 -18.46 -10.23
CA SER A 169 7.34 -19.73 -9.51
C SER A 169 8.74 -20.24 -9.14
N SER A 170 9.80 -19.68 -9.72
CA SER A 170 11.18 -20.01 -9.35
C SER A 170 11.59 -19.41 -8.00
N VAL A 171 10.90 -18.35 -7.55
CA VAL A 171 11.24 -17.62 -6.32
C VAL A 171 10.59 -18.29 -5.11
N ARG A 172 11.41 -18.66 -4.13
CA ARG A 172 10.95 -19.14 -2.82
C ARG A 172 11.01 -18.00 -1.82
N VAL A 173 9.89 -17.76 -1.12
CA VAL A 173 9.79 -16.69 -0.11
C VAL A 173 9.66 -17.27 1.29
N ALA A 174 10.17 -16.51 2.27
CA ALA A 174 9.99 -16.84 3.67
C ALA A 174 8.52 -16.70 4.10
N LYS A 175 8.13 -17.37 5.20
CA LYS A 175 6.78 -17.23 5.78
C LYS A 175 6.51 -15.83 6.33
N ARG A 176 7.55 -15.16 6.84
CA ARG A 176 7.49 -13.83 7.46
C ARG A 176 7.81 -12.75 6.45
N SER A 177 7.19 -11.58 6.58
CA SER A 177 7.19 -10.51 5.59
C SER A 177 8.50 -9.70 5.43
N ARG A 178 9.48 -9.85 6.33
CA ARG A 178 10.64 -8.93 6.44
C ARG A 178 11.50 -8.86 5.18
N ASP A 179 11.79 -10.02 4.58
CA ASP A 179 12.67 -10.15 3.42
C ASP A 179 11.94 -10.74 2.22
N VAL A 180 10.62 -10.56 2.18
CA VAL A 180 9.78 -11.05 1.09
C VAL A 180 9.76 -9.99 -0.02
N PRO A 181 10.26 -10.31 -1.22
CA PRO A 181 10.20 -9.39 -2.36
C PRO A 181 8.77 -9.31 -2.90
N TYR A 182 8.38 -8.10 -3.28
CA TYR A 182 7.13 -7.78 -3.95
C TYR A 182 7.42 -7.16 -5.32
N ALA A 183 6.75 -7.65 -6.35
CA ALA A 183 6.72 -7.04 -7.67
C ALA A 183 5.70 -5.92 -7.70
N THR A 184 6.10 -4.72 -8.11
CA THR A 184 5.19 -3.59 -8.32
C THR A 184 4.68 -3.58 -9.77
N MET A 185 3.56 -2.88 -10.00
CA MET A 185 2.96 -2.83 -11.35
C MET A 185 3.84 -2.11 -12.38
N TRP A 186 4.55 -1.06 -11.97
CA TRP A 186 5.21 -0.12 -12.88
C TRP A 186 6.74 -0.23 -12.88
N SER A 187 7.35 -0.91 -11.90
CA SER A 187 8.80 -1.10 -11.81
C SER A 187 9.17 -2.57 -11.86
N GLU A 188 10.31 -2.90 -12.49
CA GLU A 188 10.91 -4.24 -12.46
C GLU A 188 11.76 -4.49 -11.21
N GLU A 189 12.08 -3.45 -10.46
CA GLU A 189 12.81 -3.57 -9.20
C GLU A 189 11.93 -4.25 -8.14
N ASP A 190 12.54 -5.13 -7.35
CA ASP A 190 11.88 -5.76 -6.22
C ASP A 190 11.72 -4.75 -5.07
N ALA A 191 10.51 -4.67 -4.54
CA ALA A 191 10.17 -3.82 -3.42
C ALA A 191 9.92 -4.65 -2.15
N TYR A 192 10.18 -4.04 -0.99
CA TYR A 192 10.06 -4.70 0.31
C TYR A 192 9.14 -3.88 1.22
N LEU A 193 8.47 -4.53 2.16
CA LEU A 193 7.70 -3.80 3.18
C LEU A 193 8.65 -2.97 4.05
N HIS A 194 8.33 -1.69 4.22
CA HIS A 194 9.18 -0.82 5.04
C HIS A 194 9.22 -1.30 6.51
N PRO A 195 10.37 -1.24 7.22
CA PRO A 195 10.49 -1.74 8.59
C PRO A 195 9.54 -1.10 9.60
N THR A 196 9.09 0.13 9.35
CA THR A 196 8.10 0.82 10.20
C THR A 196 6.66 0.42 9.90
N SER A 197 6.41 -0.38 8.85
CA SER A 197 5.08 -0.89 8.55
C SER A 197 4.65 -1.94 9.56
N VAL A 198 3.38 -1.89 9.99
CA VAL A 198 2.77 -2.93 10.83
C VAL A 198 2.83 -4.31 10.15
N LEU A 199 2.87 -4.34 8.82
CA LEU A 199 2.94 -5.58 8.04
C LEU A 199 4.35 -6.18 7.97
N TYR A 200 5.40 -5.45 8.37
CA TYR A 200 6.79 -5.93 8.27
C TYR A 200 7.03 -7.24 9.05
N GLY A 201 6.36 -7.40 10.18
CA GLY A 201 6.41 -8.62 11.01
C GLY A 201 5.34 -9.67 10.69
N ALA A 202 4.45 -9.43 9.71
CA ALA A 202 3.30 -10.30 9.48
C ALA A 202 3.70 -11.71 9.01
N SER A 203 2.96 -12.70 9.49
CA SER A 203 3.10 -14.12 9.16
C SER A 203 1.72 -14.77 9.09
N PRO A 204 1.27 -15.28 7.93
CA PRO A 204 1.99 -15.31 6.65
C PRO A 204 2.15 -13.92 6.04
N ALA A 205 3.14 -13.76 5.16
CA ALA A 205 3.31 -12.55 4.37
C ALA A 205 2.12 -12.33 3.42
N PRO A 206 1.53 -11.11 3.36
CA PRO A 206 0.40 -10.84 2.47
C PRO A 206 0.72 -11.17 1.01
N GLU A 207 -0.22 -11.81 0.31
CA GLU A 207 -0.05 -12.14 -1.11
C GLU A 207 -0.02 -10.90 -2.01
N MET A 208 -0.81 -9.89 -1.62
CA MET A 208 -0.96 -8.63 -2.35
C MET A 208 -1.13 -7.49 -1.36
N VAL A 209 -0.49 -6.36 -1.64
CA VAL A 209 -0.58 -5.14 -0.86
C VAL A 209 -0.82 -3.96 -1.79
N ILE A 210 -1.58 -2.98 -1.32
CA ILE A 210 -1.53 -1.63 -1.86
C ILE A 210 -0.52 -0.82 -1.07
N TYR A 211 0.11 0.17 -1.68
CA TYR A 211 1.05 1.09 -1.02
C TYR A 211 0.70 2.53 -1.38
N GLY A 212 1.14 3.48 -0.54
CA GLY A 212 0.92 4.90 -0.79
C GLY A 212 2.10 5.57 -1.48
N GLU A 213 3.33 5.13 -1.17
CA GLU A 213 4.54 5.67 -1.80
C GLU A 213 5.66 4.61 -1.85
N LEU A 214 6.57 4.79 -2.81
CA LEU A 214 7.81 4.03 -2.93
C LEU A 214 8.97 4.89 -2.45
N LEU A 215 9.68 4.40 -1.44
CA LEU A 215 10.88 5.05 -0.91
C LEU A 215 12.13 4.30 -1.39
N ARG A 216 12.92 4.95 -2.24
CA ARG A 216 14.19 4.39 -2.72
C ARG A 216 15.34 4.85 -1.82
N THR A 217 16.00 3.89 -1.19
CA THR A 217 17.26 4.08 -0.46
C THR A 217 18.28 3.07 -0.97
N SER A 218 18.73 2.14 -0.12
CA SER A 218 19.52 0.97 -0.54
C SER A 218 18.65 -0.12 -1.19
N LYS A 219 17.37 -0.17 -0.79
CA LYS A 219 16.31 -1.00 -1.38
C LYS A 219 15.11 -0.11 -1.68
N VAL A 220 14.20 -0.63 -2.51
CA VAL A 220 12.89 0.01 -2.71
C VAL A 220 11.95 -0.44 -1.59
N TRP A 221 11.38 0.51 -0.87
CA TRP A 221 10.50 0.26 0.25
C TRP A 221 9.07 0.69 -0.02
N LEU A 222 8.12 -0.16 0.36
CA LEU A 222 6.69 0.11 0.32
C LEU A 222 6.26 0.81 1.61
N GLN A 223 5.89 2.09 1.52
CA GLN A 223 5.34 2.88 2.63
C GLN A 223 3.81 2.98 2.52
N GLY A 224 3.14 3.10 3.68
CA GLY A 224 1.67 3.12 3.74
C GLY A 224 1.01 1.81 3.29
N ALA A 225 1.71 0.68 3.42
CA ALA A 225 1.25 -0.60 2.90
C ALA A 225 0.00 -1.12 3.62
N THR A 226 -1.01 -1.55 2.86
CA THR A 226 -2.24 -2.19 3.37
C THR A 226 -2.44 -3.54 2.68
N ALA A 227 -2.65 -4.60 3.47
CA ALA A 227 -2.88 -5.94 2.94
C ALA A 227 -4.26 -6.06 2.29
N VAL A 228 -4.31 -6.60 1.08
CA VAL A 228 -5.55 -6.78 0.30
C VAL A 228 -5.64 -8.21 -0.24
N GLU A 229 -6.85 -8.67 -0.52
CA GLU A 229 -7.05 -10.00 -1.12
C GLU A 229 -7.00 -9.91 -2.65
N ARG A 230 -6.26 -10.81 -3.30
CA ARG A 230 -6.14 -10.86 -4.78
C ARG A 230 -7.50 -10.96 -5.48
N ARG A 231 -8.45 -11.68 -4.89
CA ARG A 231 -9.80 -11.87 -5.44
C ARG A 231 -10.64 -10.59 -5.46
N TRP A 232 -10.22 -9.53 -4.77
CA TRP A 232 -10.93 -8.24 -4.80
C TRP A 232 -10.59 -7.42 -6.05
N ALA A 233 -9.41 -7.63 -6.67
CA ALA A 233 -8.98 -6.87 -7.84
C ALA A 233 -9.99 -6.89 -9.00
N PRO A 234 -10.61 -8.03 -9.39
CA PRO A 234 -11.63 -8.05 -10.45
C PRO A 234 -12.94 -7.34 -10.06
N LEU A 235 -13.21 -7.20 -8.76
CA LEU A 235 -14.41 -6.53 -8.26
C LEU A 235 -14.23 -5.01 -8.30
N VAL A 236 -13.10 -4.51 -7.78
CA VAL A 236 -12.85 -3.06 -7.63
C VAL A 236 -12.12 -2.43 -8.80
N GLY A 237 -11.36 -3.21 -9.57
CA GLY A 237 -10.42 -2.76 -10.60
C GLY A 237 -10.72 -3.32 -11.99
N LYS A 238 -12.00 -3.49 -12.35
CA LYS A 238 -12.44 -4.07 -13.64
C LYS A 238 -11.68 -3.54 -14.87
N PRO A 239 -11.37 -2.23 -15.02
CA PRO A 239 -10.66 -1.72 -16.20
C PRO A 239 -9.21 -2.22 -16.33
N LEU A 240 -8.60 -2.67 -15.24
CA LEU A 240 -7.25 -3.22 -15.20
C LEU A 240 -7.23 -4.75 -15.25
N CYS A 241 -8.39 -5.39 -15.40
CA CYS A 241 -8.52 -6.83 -15.50
C CYS A 241 -8.85 -7.27 -16.93
N ILE A 242 -8.15 -8.30 -17.40
CA ILE A 242 -8.47 -9.01 -18.62
C ILE A 242 -9.03 -10.37 -18.23
N TYR A 243 -10.21 -10.70 -18.74
CA TYR A 243 -10.88 -11.95 -18.43
C TYR A 243 -10.63 -12.98 -19.54
N GLY A 244 -10.08 -14.13 -19.16
CA GLY A 244 -9.83 -15.24 -20.08
C GLY A 244 -11.08 -16.04 -20.46
N LYS A 245 -10.86 -17.20 -21.07
CA LYS A 245 -11.94 -18.15 -21.40
C LYS A 245 -12.53 -18.78 -20.13
N PRO A 246 -13.82 -19.18 -20.15
CA PRO A 246 -14.40 -19.99 -19.08
C PRO A 246 -13.58 -21.25 -18.80
N LEU A 247 -13.44 -21.59 -17.52
CA LEU A 247 -12.86 -22.85 -17.08
C LEU A 247 -13.75 -24.02 -17.54
N ALA A 248 -13.11 -25.15 -17.85
CA ALA A 248 -13.83 -26.39 -18.18
C ALA A 248 -14.51 -27.00 -16.95
N SER A 249 -13.89 -26.85 -15.78
CA SER A 249 -14.42 -27.28 -14.48
C SER A 249 -14.29 -26.13 -13.48
N PRO A 250 -15.38 -25.73 -12.80
CA PRO A 250 -16.76 -26.22 -12.97
C PRO A 250 -17.37 -25.79 -14.31
N ALA A 251 -18.26 -26.64 -14.85
CA ALA A 251 -18.89 -26.40 -16.13
C ALA A 251 -19.77 -25.13 -16.12
N PRO A 252 -19.83 -24.37 -17.23
CA PRO A 252 -20.75 -23.24 -17.39
C PRO A 252 -22.21 -23.61 -17.10
N GLN A 253 -22.86 -22.82 -16.24
CA GLN A 253 -24.29 -22.96 -15.97
C GLN A 253 -25.07 -21.96 -16.82
N TYR A 254 -25.79 -22.46 -17.83
CA TYR A 254 -26.58 -21.63 -18.73
C TYR A 254 -28.02 -21.47 -18.25
N ASN A 255 -28.53 -20.24 -18.24
CA ASN A 255 -29.93 -19.93 -18.02
C ASN A 255 -30.54 -19.43 -19.34
N ALA A 256 -31.28 -20.31 -20.01
CA ALA A 256 -31.89 -20.04 -21.32
C ALA A 256 -32.92 -18.89 -21.29
N THR A 257 -33.64 -18.71 -20.17
CA THR A 257 -34.68 -17.67 -20.07
C THR A 257 -34.10 -16.26 -20.06
N LYS A 258 -32.85 -16.09 -19.60
CA LYS A 258 -32.23 -14.78 -19.44
C LYS A 258 -31.07 -14.54 -20.41
N ASP A 259 -30.73 -15.50 -21.27
CA ASP A 259 -29.54 -15.47 -22.12
C ASP A 259 -28.24 -15.17 -21.34
N ILE A 260 -28.17 -15.67 -20.10
CA ILE A 260 -27.04 -15.47 -19.18
C ILE A 260 -26.39 -16.83 -18.90
N ALA A 261 -25.07 -16.88 -18.98
CA ALA A 261 -24.26 -17.99 -18.50
C ALA A 261 -23.50 -17.56 -17.24
N THR A 262 -23.48 -18.44 -16.25
CA THR A 262 -22.63 -18.32 -15.06
C THR A 262 -21.41 -19.20 -15.27
N VAL A 263 -20.23 -18.59 -15.27
CA VAL A 263 -18.95 -19.23 -15.58
C VAL A 263 -17.92 -18.93 -14.49
N PHE A 264 -16.87 -19.74 -14.44
CA PHE A 264 -15.67 -19.41 -13.69
C PHE A 264 -14.57 -19.00 -14.67
N VAL A 265 -13.89 -17.89 -14.39
CA VAL A 265 -12.81 -17.37 -15.24
C VAL A 265 -11.61 -17.03 -14.37
N VAL A 266 -10.42 -17.17 -14.94
CA VAL A 266 -9.16 -16.72 -14.34
C VAL A 266 -8.85 -15.34 -14.93
N PRO A 267 -8.93 -14.25 -14.14
CA PRO A 267 -8.57 -12.94 -14.63
C PRO A 267 -7.06 -12.72 -14.55
N SER A 268 -6.54 -11.92 -15.48
CA SER A 268 -5.21 -11.33 -15.42
C SER A 268 -5.33 -9.86 -15.02
N PHE A 269 -4.37 -9.34 -14.25
CA PHE A 269 -4.43 -7.99 -13.69
C PHE A 269 -3.19 -7.15 -13.98
N GLY A 270 -3.44 -5.88 -14.32
CA GLY A 270 -2.41 -4.87 -14.52
C GLY A 270 -1.58 -5.06 -15.80
N PRO A 271 -0.61 -4.15 -16.04
CA PRO A 271 0.22 -4.17 -17.25
C PRO A 271 1.10 -5.43 -17.35
N LYS A 272 1.46 -6.02 -16.20
CA LYS A 272 2.26 -7.25 -16.12
C LYS A 272 1.42 -8.53 -16.21
N SER A 273 0.11 -8.42 -16.47
CA SER A 273 -0.81 -9.56 -16.65
C SER A 273 -0.75 -10.61 -15.53
N TRP A 274 -0.64 -10.18 -14.28
CA TRP A 274 -0.55 -11.08 -13.13
C TRP A 274 -1.80 -11.94 -13.02
N THR A 275 -1.64 -13.24 -12.88
CA THR A 275 -2.77 -14.17 -12.76
C THR A 275 -3.43 -14.04 -11.40
N LEU A 276 -4.75 -13.93 -11.41
CA LEU A 276 -5.56 -13.85 -10.19
C LEU A 276 -6.30 -15.17 -9.94
N PRO A 277 -6.74 -15.42 -8.69
CA PRO A 277 -7.59 -16.57 -8.39
C PRO A 277 -8.85 -16.59 -9.27
N ALA A 278 -9.34 -17.80 -9.58
CA ALA A 278 -10.56 -17.96 -10.34
C ALA A 278 -11.75 -17.27 -9.64
N VAL A 279 -12.53 -16.52 -10.41
CA VAL A 279 -13.72 -15.82 -9.92
C VAL A 279 -14.95 -16.28 -10.68
N LYS A 280 -16.09 -16.28 -9.99
CA LYS A 280 -17.39 -16.53 -10.59
C LYS A 280 -17.81 -15.28 -11.35
N ALA A 281 -18.28 -15.44 -12.58
CA ALA A 281 -18.68 -14.34 -13.44
C ALA A 281 -19.96 -14.68 -14.22
N GLN A 282 -20.67 -13.63 -14.63
CA GLN A 282 -21.77 -13.71 -15.58
C GLN A 282 -21.30 -13.27 -16.95
N GLN A 283 -21.67 -14.06 -17.95
CA GLN A 283 -21.58 -13.71 -19.35
C GLN A 283 -22.99 -13.56 -19.91
N ARG A 284 -23.18 -12.56 -20.75
CA ARG A 284 -24.43 -12.34 -21.49
C ARG A 284 -24.21 -12.68 -22.95
N ARG A 285 -25.18 -13.35 -23.55
CA ARG A 285 -25.16 -13.61 -24.98
C ARG A 285 -25.59 -12.35 -25.74
N VAL A 286 -24.73 -11.87 -26.63
CA VAL A 286 -25.01 -10.75 -27.54
C VAL A 286 -24.88 -11.30 -28.96
N GLY A 287 -26.02 -11.59 -29.59
CA GLY A 287 -26.09 -12.30 -30.87
C GLY A 287 -25.51 -13.71 -30.76
N THR A 288 -24.43 -13.99 -31.49
CA THR A 288 -23.74 -15.29 -31.48
C THR A 288 -22.60 -15.37 -30.48
N ARG A 289 -22.21 -14.26 -29.83
CA ARG A 289 -21.02 -14.19 -28.98
C ARG A 289 -21.40 -14.03 -27.51
N TRP A 290 -20.65 -14.73 -26.65
CA TRP A 290 -20.68 -14.53 -25.21
C TRP A 290 -19.77 -13.36 -24.83
N GLN A 291 -20.34 -12.38 -24.14
CA GLN A 291 -19.60 -11.22 -23.64
C GLN A 291 -19.61 -11.24 -22.11
N PHE A 292 -18.48 -10.84 -21.51
CA PHE A 292 -18.38 -10.69 -20.06
C PHE A 292 -19.31 -9.55 -19.60
N ASP A 293 -20.19 -9.85 -18.64
CA ASP A 293 -21.13 -8.87 -18.06
C ASP A 293 -20.56 -8.34 -16.74
N ARG A 294 -20.37 -9.23 -15.75
CA ARG A 294 -19.85 -8.85 -14.42
C ARG A 294 -19.28 -10.02 -13.62
N VAL A 295 -18.40 -9.71 -12.67
CA VAL A 295 -18.01 -10.64 -11.58
C VAL A 295 -19.16 -10.77 -10.57
N LEU A 296 -19.36 -11.97 -10.04
CA LEU A 296 -20.34 -12.31 -9.00
C LEU A 296 -19.73 -12.37 -7.61
#